data_AF-A0A355V5R9-F1
#
_entry.id   AF-A0A355V5R9-F1
#
_cell.length_a   1.000
_cell.length_b   1.000
_cell.length_c   1.000
_cell.angle_alpha   90.00
_cell.angle_beta   90.00
_cell.angle_gamma   90.00
#
_symmetry.space_group_name_H-M   'P 1'
#
loop_
_entity.id
_entity.type
_entity.pdbx_description
1 polymer ?
#
loop_
_entity_poly.entity_id
_entity_poly.type
_entity_poly.pdbx_seq_one_letter_code
_entity_poly.pdbx_strand_id
1 'polypeptide(L)'
;MNKFKFGMLSVVSAVAAVAAFGLSAQPKTIADGVYTEEQAAAGQPIFEERCSACHNADFYKTALSNRNNQPLVFLFEEILGTMPMDMPGSLMDEDYQNVLAHILQITGFPAGEEPLDYYGGSMETVVIIPPES
;
A
#
# COMPACT_ATOMS: atom_id res chain seq x y z
N MET A 1 -13.24 -30.69 -71.43
CA MET A 1 -12.47 -30.48 -70.18
C MET A 1 -11.67 -29.20 -70.42
N ASN A 2 -11.76 -28.08 -69.72
CA ASN A 2 -12.13 -27.77 -68.35
C ASN A 2 -12.73 -26.34 -68.33
N LYS A 3 -13.85 -26.11 -67.62
CA LYS A 3 -14.55 -24.82 -67.56
C LYS A 3 -13.90 -23.93 -66.49
N PHE A 4 -13.40 -22.74 -66.83
CA PHE A 4 -13.03 -21.73 -65.82
C PHE A 4 -14.22 -20.81 -65.55
N LYS A 5 -14.74 -20.85 -64.32
CA LYS A 5 -15.80 -19.98 -63.82
C LYS A 5 -15.19 -18.76 -63.14
N PHE A 6 -15.68 -17.58 -63.49
CA PHE A 6 -15.54 -16.34 -62.73
C PHE A 6 -16.22 -16.49 -61.37
N GLY A 7 -15.51 -16.16 -60.29
CA GLY A 7 -16.04 -16.13 -58.93
C GLY A 7 -15.62 -14.84 -58.24
N MET A 8 -16.51 -13.86 -58.29
CA MET A 8 -16.48 -12.62 -57.50
C MET A 8 -16.58 -12.98 -56.02
N LEU A 9 -15.54 -12.67 -55.23
CA LEU A 9 -15.59 -12.82 -53.77
C LEU A 9 -15.50 -11.43 -53.14
N SER A 10 -16.67 -10.92 -52.73
CA SER A 10 -16.80 -9.71 -51.92
C SER A 10 -16.06 -9.88 -50.60
N VAL A 11 -15.11 -8.98 -50.33
CA VAL A 11 -14.46 -8.84 -49.02
C VAL A 11 -15.42 -8.08 -48.11
N VAL A 12 -16.15 -8.78 -47.25
CA VAL A 12 -16.87 -8.15 -46.13
C VAL A 12 -15.88 -8.07 -44.97
N SER A 13 -15.29 -6.90 -44.78
CA SER A 13 -14.42 -6.62 -43.65
C SER A 13 -15.28 -6.29 -42.43
N ALA A 14 -15.39 -7.23 -41.50
CA ALA A 14 -16.05 -7.01 -40.21
C ALA A 14 -15.07 -6.32 -39.26
N VAL A 15 -15.25 -5.01 -39.04
CA VAL A 15 -14.53 -4.26 -38.00
C VAL A 15 -15.18 -4.59 -36.66
N ALA A 16 -14.57 -5.48 -35.89
CA ALA A 16 -14.93 -5.70 -34.49
C ALA A 16 -14.35 -4.56 -33.65
N ALA A 17 -15.19 -3.61 -33.25
CA ALA A 17 -14.83 -2.58 -32.29
C ALA A 17 -14.70 -3.23 -30.90
N VAL A 18 -13.46 -3.50 -30.47
CA VAL A 18 -13.16 -3.89 -29.09
C VAL A 18 -13.22 -2.61 -28.26
N ALA A 19 -14.31 -2.44 -27.50
CA ALA A 19 -14.40 -1.42 -26.47
C ALA A 19 -13.45 -1.81 -25.32
N ALA A 20 -12.25 -1.22 -25.30
CA ALA A 20 -11.35 -1.28 -24.17
C ALA A 20 -11.91 -0.38 -23.06
N PHE A 21 -12.81 -0.92 -22.23
CA PHE A 21 -13.12 -0.32 -20.95
C PHE A 21 -11.87 -0.45 -20.07
N GLY A 22 -11.17 0.65 -19.83
CA GLY A 22 -10.04 0.70 -18.90
C GLY A 22 -10.52 0.26 -17.52
N LEU A 23 -10.02 -0.87 -17.05
CA LEU A 23 -10.21 -1.31 -15.68
C LEU A 23 -9.43 -0.34 -14.79
N SER A 24 -10.12 0.59 -14.13
CA SER A 24 -9.52 1.41 -13.08
C SER A 24 -9.13 0.47 -11.95
N ALA A 25 -7.83 0.18 -11.81
CA ALA A 25 -7.32 -0.50 -10.64
C ALA A 25 -7.67 0.35 -9.40
N GLN A 26 -8.39 -0.23 -8.45
CA GLN A 26 -8.63 0.42 -7.17
C GLN A 26 -7.27 0.61 -6.46
N PRO A 27 -7.07 1.73 -5.75
CA PRO A 27 -5.85 1.91 -4.98
C PRO A 27 -5.73 0.81 -3.93
N LYS A 28 -4.51 0.30 -3.72
CA LYS A 28 -4.23 -0.64 -2.64
C LYS A 28 -4.53 0.04 -1.30
N THR A 29 -4.96 -0.75 -0.34
CA THR A 29 -5.18 -0.32 1.04
C THR A 29 -4.25 -1.05 1.97
N ILE A 30 -4.12 -0.55 3.20
CA ILE A 30 -3.34 -1.24 4.25
C ILE A 30 -3.87 -2.64 4.59
N ALA A 31 -5.08 -3.02 4.16
CA ALA A 31 -5.62 -4.39 4.31
C ALA A 31 -5.13 -5.37 3.24
N ASP A 32 -4.46 -4.91 2.18
CA ASP A 32 -3.98 -5.75 1.07
C ASP A 32 -2.61 -6.40 1.34
N GLY A 33 -2.13 -6.41 2.59
CA GLY A 33 -0.82 -6.97 2.93
C GLY A 33 0.34 -6.14 2.38
N VAL A 34 0.49 -4.92 2.88
CA VAL A 34 1.38 -3.90 2.29
C VAL A 34 2.78 -3.81 2.92
N TYR A 35 3.09 -4.71 3.85
CA TYR A 35 4.36 -4.80 4.55
C TYR A 35 4.75 -6.28 4.70
N THR A 36 6.03 -6.59 4.87
CA THR A 36 6.48 -7.97 5.09
C THR A 36 6.58 -8.33 6.57
N GLU A 37 6.50 -9.62 6.90
CA GLU A 37 6.71 -10.08 8.28
C GLU A 37 8.09 -9.68 8.81
N GLU A 38 9.11 -9.67 7.94
CA GLU A 38 10.47 -9.25 8.29
C GLU A 38 10.52 -7.76 8.68
N GLN A 39 9.81 -6.88 7.97
CA GLN A 39 9.74 -5.46 8.33
C GLN A 39 9.08 -5.27 9.70
N ALA A 40 7.95 -5.95 9.94
CA ALA A 40 7.26 -5.85 11.22
C ALA A 40 8.11 -6.42 12.37
N ALA A 41 8.81 -7.53 12.14
CA ALA A 41 9.71 -8.12 13.12
C ALA A 41 10.93 -7.22 13.43
N ALA A 42 11.49 -6.56 12.40
CA ALA A 42 12.57 -5.60 12.57
C ALA A 42 12.10 -4.32 13.31
N GLY A 43 10.86 -3.90 13.09
CA GLY A 43 10.28 -2.71 13.72
C GLY A 43 9.88 -2.89 15.18
N GLN A 44 9.53 -4.11 15.59
CA GLN A 44 9.11 -4.41 16.96
C GLN A 44 10.08 -3.90 18.05
N PRO A 45 11.38 -4.25 18.05
CA PRO A 45 12.28 -3.79 19.10
C PRO A 45 12.44 -2.26 19.12
N ILE A 46 12.38 -1.61 17.97
CA ILE A 46 12.47 -0.15 17.85
C ILE A 46 11.21 0.51 18.45
N PHE A 47 10.04 -0.04 18.13
CA PHE A 47 8.77 0.39 18.71
C PHE A 47 8.76 0.24 20.23
N GLU A 48 9.23 -0.91 20.73
CA GLU A 48 9.32 -1.20 22.16
C GLU A 48 10.24 -0.20 22.87
N GLU A 49 11.40 0.12 22.29
CA GLU A 49 12.38 1.03 22.88
C GLU A 49 11.95 2.50 22.80
N ARG A 50 11.35 2.93 21.69
CA ARG A 50 11.19 4.36 21.36
C ARG A 50 9.75 4.88 21.36
N CYS A 51 8.75 4.00 21.21
CA CYS A 51 7.36 4.40 20.99
C CYS A 51 6.44 3.95 22.13
N SER A 52 6.68 2.75 22.68
CA SER A 52 5.74 2.05 23.56
C SER A 52 5.50 2.72 24.93
N ALA A 53 6.41 3.61 25.34
CA ALA A 53 6.26 4.41 26.57
C ALA A 53 5.07 5.39 26.51
N CYS A 54 4.63 5.79 25.31
CA CYS A 54 3.52 6.74 25.12
C CYS A 54 2.45 6.26 24.15
N HIS A 55 2.81 5.39 23.21
CA HIS A 55 1.93 4.90 22.16
C HIS A 55 1.69 3.39 22.29
N ASN A 56 0.52 2.94 21.86
CA ASN A 56 0.13 1.53 21.88
C ASN A 56 -0.82 1.22 20.71
N ALA A 57 -1.27 -0.02 20.61
CA ALA A 57 -2.18 -0.43 19.55
C ALA A 57 -3.47 0.42 19.50
N ASP A 58 -4.10 0.73 20.65
CA ASP A 58 -5.34 1.52 20.68
C ASP A 58 -5.14 2.97 20.21
N PHE A 59 -4.01 3.58 20.58
CA PHE A 59 -3.60 4.88 20.05
C PHE A 59 -3.51 4.84 18.52
N TYR A 60 -2.80 3.85 17.97
CA TYR A 60 -2.64 3.75 16.52
C TYR A 60 -3.93 3.34 15.79
N LYS A 61 -4.79 2.51 16.39
CA LYS A 61 -6.12 2.22 15.84
C LYS A 61 -6.96 3.50 15.70
N THR A 62 -6.90 4.37 16.71
CA THR A 62 -7.54 5.69 16.67
C THR A 62 -6.91 6.58 15.60
N ALA A 63 -5.57 6.61 15.53
CA ALA A 63 -4.84 7.40 14.54
C ALA A 63 -5.17 6.97 13.10
N LEU A 64 -5.23 5.67 12.81
CA LEU A 64 -5.60 5.12 11.51
C LEU A 64 -7.05 5.44 11.16
N SER A 65 -7.97 5.28 12.13
CA SER A 65 -9.38 5.63 11.93
C SER A 65 -9.59 7.12 11.58
N ASN A 66 -8.86 8.02 12.25
CA ASN A 66 -8.91 9.46 12.00
C ASN A 66 -8.30 9.87 10.65
N ARG A 67 -7.57 8.98 10.00
CA ARG A 67 -6.89 9.20 8.70
C ARG A 67 -7.49 8.37 7.57
N ASN A 68 -8.71 7.87 7.75
CA ASN A 68 -9.40 7.11 6.71
C ASN A 68 -9.38 7.86 5.36
N ASN A 69 -9.05 7.14 4.27
CA ASN A 69 -8.86 7.63 2.91
C ASN A 69 -7.64 8.54 2.69
N GLN A 70 -6.71 8.64 3.64
CA GLN A 70 -5.44 9.31 3.41
C GLN A 70 -4.38 8.31 2.90
N PRO A 71 -3.45 8.76 2.02
CA PRO A 71 -2.24 8.01 1.71
C PRO A 71 -1.43 7.69 2.98
N LEU A 72 -0.89 6.48 3.05
CA LEU A 72 -0.09 6.00 4.17
C LEU A 72 1.17 6.84 4.37
N VAL A 73 1.74 7.37 3.28
CA VAL A 73 2.92 8.25 3.32
C VAL A 73 2.74 9.45 4.25
N PHE A 74 1.53 10.01 4.40
CA PHE A 74 1.33 11.15 5.29
C PHE A 74 1.44 10.77 6.77
N LEU A 75 1.04 9.56 7.15
CA LEU A 75 1.28 9.05 8.51
C LEU A 75 2.77 8.80 8.72
N PHE A 76 3.45 8.21 7.73
CA PHE A 76 4.89 7.98 7.78
C PHE A 76 5.67 9.29 7.99
N GLU A 77 5.41 10.31 7.18
CA GLU A 77 6.09 11.60 7.24
C GLU A 77 5.83 12.33 8.55
N GLU A 78 4.62 12.20 9.10
CA GLU A 78 4.32 12.75 10.43
C GLU A 78 5.13 12.04 11.52
N ILE A 79 5.20 10.70 11.50
CA ILE A 79 6.01 9.94 12.46
C ILE A 79 7.49 10.35 12.30
N LEU A 80 8.02 10.37 11.08
CA LEU A 80 9.41 10.77 10.80
C LEU A 80 9.69 12.19 11.32
N GLY A 81 8.81 13.14 11.03
CA GLY A 81 9.01 14.56 11.36
C GLY A 81 8.74 14.93 12.82
N THR A 82 8.06 14.08 13.59
CA THR A 82 7.64 14.39 14.97
C THR A 82 8.10 13.40 16.03
N MET A 83 8.60 12.22 15.62
CA MET A 83 9.06 11.17 16.52
C MET A 83 10.52 10.79 16.25
N PRO A 84 11.25 10.30 17.27
CA PRO A 84 10.89 10.32 18.70
C PRO A 84 10.69 11.74 19.26
N MET A 85 9.86 11.89 20.29
CA MET A 85 9.45 13.22 20.82
C MET A 85 10.64 14.10 21.24
N ASP A 86 11.69 13.50 21.78
CA ASP A 86 12.91 14.16 22.25
C ASP A 86 13.90 14.46 21.11
N MET A 87 13.91 13.64 20.07
CA MET A 87 14.80 13.77 18.91
C MET A 87 14.08 13.40 17.60
N PRO A 88 13.17 14.25 17.07
CA PRO A 88 12.46 13.96 15.83
C PRO A 88 13.40 13.73 14.64
N GLY A 89 13.09 12.76 13.79
CA GLY A 89 13.88 12.41 12.60
C GLY A 89 15.25 11.80 12.89
N SER A 90 15.45 11.22 14.08
CA SER A 90 16.75 10.67 14.51
C SER A 90 17.02 9.23 14.07
N LEU A 91 16.02 8.51 13.58
CA LEU A 91 16.18 7.14 13.07
C LEU A 91 16.43 7.15 11.55
N MET A 92 16.90 6.03 11.00
CA MET A 92 17.01 5.87 9.56
C MET A 92 15.62 5.71 8.92
N ASP A 93 15.46 6.09 7.65
CA ASP A 93 14.18 5.91 6.94
C ASP A 93 13.70 4.44 7.00
N GLU A 94 14.63 3.49 6.84
CA GLU A 94 14.36 2.05 6.95
C GLU A 94 13.81 1.66 8.34
N ASP A 95 14.34 2.27 9.41
CA ASP A 95 13.84 2.03 10.77
C ASP A 95 12.40 2.52 10.93
N TYR A 96 12.07 3.70 10.37
CA TYR A 96 10.68 4.19 10.37
C TYR A 96 9.77 3.30 9.53
N GLN A 97 10.23 2.77 8.39
CA GLN A 97 9.44 1.85 7.55
C GLN A 97 9.12 0.57 8.31
N ASN A 98 10.13 0.01 9.00
CA ASN A 98 9.98 -1.17 9.84
C ASN A 98 9.04 -0.92 11.02
N VAL A 99 9.18 0.23 11.71
CA VAL A 99 8.26 0.63 12.78
C VAL A 99 6.83 0.78 12.28
N LEU A 100 6.62 1.39 11.10
CA LEU A 100 5.29 1.51 10.51
C LEU A 100 4.69 0.14 10.15
N ALA A 101 5.50 -0.78 9.61
CA ALA A 101 5.09 -2.17 9.39
C ALA A 101 4.63 -2.84 10.69
N HIS A 102 5.39 -2.67 11.78
CA HIS A 102 4.99 -3.18 13.10
C HIS A 102 3.70 -2.53 13.62
N ILE A 103 3.51 -1.23 13.42
CA ILE A 103 2.27 -0.53 13.77
C ILE A 103 1.07 -1.14 13.02
N LEU A 104 1.20 -1.41 11.72
CA LEU A 104 0.15 -2.08 10.94
C LEU A 104 -0.14 -3.49 11.48
N GLN A 105 0.88 -4.24 11.86
CA GLN A 105 0.74 -5.57 12.47
C GLN A 105 -0.03 -5.53 13.80
N ILE A 106 0.38 -4.69 14.76
CA ILE A 106 -0.26 -4.63 16.09
C ILE A 106 -1.66 -4.00 16.04
N THR A 107 -2.00 -3.30 14.95
CA THR A 107 -3.34 -2.78 14.71
C THR A 107 -4.24 -3.77 13.96
N GLY A 108 -3.72 -4.92 13.55
CA GLY A 108 -4.48 -6.05 13.02
C GLY A 108 -4.49 -6.19 11.50
N PHE A 109 -3.68 -5.41 10.78
CA PHE A 109 -3.57 -5.54 9.32
C PHE A 109 -2.61 -6.68 8.95
N PRO A 110 -2.92 -7.47 7.92
CA PRO A 110 -2.11 -8.63 7.53
C PRO A 110 -0.78 -8.21 6.91
N ALA A 111 0.23 -9.08 7.04
CA ALA A 111 1.45 -8.98 6.24
C ALA A 111 1.21 -9.48 4.81
N GLY A 112 2.08 -9.09 3.88
CA GLY A 112 2.14 -9.57 2.51
C GLY A 112 3.58 -9.75 2.03
N GLU A 113 3.78 -9.78 0.72
CA GLU A 113 5.08 -10.09 0.09
C GLU A 113 5.85 -8.82 -0.33
N GLU A 114 5.17 -7.69 -0.44
CA GLU A 114 5.76 -6.43 -0.89
C GLU A 114 6.13 -5.55 0.31
N PRO A 115 7.39 -5.08 0.40
CA PRO A 115 7.78 -4.21 1.50
C PRO A 115 7.18 -2.81 1.36
N LEU A 116 6.95 -2.18 2.51
CA LEU A 116 6.71 -0.75 2.61
C LEU A 116 7.95 0.01 2.15
N ASP A 117 7.76 0.96 1.22
CA ASP A 117 8.81 1.83 0.68
C ASP A 117 8.38 3.30 0.70
N TYR A 118 9.25 4.17 1.20
CA TYR A 118 8.99 5.60 1.35
C TYR A 118 9.35 6.40 0.10
N TYR A 119 10.62 6.37 -0.35
CA TYR A 119 11.11 7.27 -1.40
C TYR A 119 10.57 6.89 -2.79
N GLY A 120 9.52 7.58 -3.26
CA GLY A 120 8.84 7.23 -4.52
C GLY A 120 8.21 5.83 -4.48
N GLY A 121 7.98 5.32 -3.26
CA GLY A 121 7.68 3.93 -2.99
C GLY A 121 6.20 3.63 -2.84
N SER A 122 5.90 2.46 -2.28
CA SER A 122 4.52 1.94 -2.16
C SER A 122 3.61 2.84 -1.32
N MET A 123 4.13 3.55 -0.32
CA MET A 123 3.34 4.33 0.63
C MET A 123 2.55 5.50 0.02
N GLU A 124 2.99 6.04 -1.12
CA GLU A 124 2.29 7.16 -1.79
C GLU A 124 0.92 6.75 -2.35
N THR A 125 0.76 5.47 -2.67
CA THR A 125 -0.45 4.94 -3.33
C THR A 125 -1.28 4.02 -2.44
N VAL A 126 -0.72 3.57 -1.31
CA VAL A 126 -1.44 2.78 -0.29
C VAL A 126 -2.33 3.69 0.53
N VAL A 127 -3.61 3.36 0.62
CA VAL A 127 -4.63 4.13 1.33
C VAL A 127 -4.92 3.53 2.72
N ILE A 128 -5.04 4.39 3.72
CA ILE A 128 -5.44 4.02 5.08
C ILE A 128 -6.95 3.75 5.11
N ILE A 129 -7.33 2.63 5.72
CA ILE A 129 -8.71 2.32 6.13
C ILE A 129 -8.77 2.11 7.65
N PRO A 130 -9.93 2.23 8.30
CA PRO A 130 -10.05 1.97 9.72
C PRO A 130 -9.76 0.49 10.03
N PRO A 131 -9.13 0.17 11.17
CA PRO A 131 -9.05 -1.21 11.67
C PRO A 131 -10.43 -1.78 11.93
N GLU A 132 -10.56 -3.10 11.83
CA GLU A 132 -11.77 -3.82 12.24
C GLU A 132 -12.05 -3.61 13.75
N SER A 133 -13.33 -3.52 14.11
CA SER A 133 -13.81 -3.24 15.48
C SER A 133 -13.71 -4.43 16.42
#